data_AF-A0A1I4AU59-F1
#
_entry.id   AF-A0A1I4AU59-F1
#
_cell.length_a   1.000
_cell.length_b   1.000
_cell.length_c   1.000
_cell.angle_alpha   90.00
_cell.angle_beta   90.00
_cell.angle_gamma   90.00
#
_symmetry.space_group_name_H-M   'P 1'
#
loop_
_entity.id
_entity.type
_entity.pdbx_description
1 polymer ?
#
loop_
_entity_poly.entity_id
_entity_poly.type
_entity_poly.pdbx_seq_one_letter_code
_entity_poly.pdbx_strand_id
1 'polypeptide(L)'
;MNTKAKTQARFDARLSKEQKDFFERAALLGGYRSLTDFVVLTVQEKAKEIIKEKEQIIASEKDSEIFFNAITKVNKPNQNLVSALDDYNAFISKGK
;
A
#
# COMPACT_ATOMS: atom_id res chain seq x y z
N MET A 1 -1.83 16.74 -24.56
CA MET A 1 -2.25 16.19 -23.25
C MET A 1 -2.82 14.81 -23.50
N ASN A 2 -2.08 13.75 -23.16
CA ASN A 2 -2.49 12.38 -23.47
C ASN A 2 -3.35 11.84 -22.32
N THR A 3 -4.67 11.98 -22.43
CA THR A 3 -5.62 11.39 -21.48
C THR A 3 -5.52 9.88 -21.62
N LYS A 4 -4.79 9.21 -20.71
CA LYS A 4 -4.84 7.74 -20.61
C LYS A 4 -6.32 7.37 -20.47
N ALA A 5 -6.88 6.74 -21.49
CA ALA A 5 -8.21 6.17 -21.43
C ALA A 5 -8.28 5.26 -20.20
N LYS A 6 -9.26 5.48 -19.32
CA LYS A 6 -9.48 4.59 -18.17
C LYS A 6 -9.90 3.23 -18.71
N THR A 7 -8.97 2.28 -18.75
CA THR A 7 -9.29 0.89 -19.05
C THR A 7 -10.22 0.37 -17.95
N GLN A 8 -11.45 0.03 -18.32
CA GLN A 8 -12.41 -0.56 -17.40
C GLN A 8 -12.06 -2.03 -17.17
N ALA A 9 -12.16 -2.49 -15.92
CA ALA A 9 -11.99 -3.88 -15.53
C ALA A 9 -13.24 -4.34 -14.75
N ARG A 10 -13.56 -5.63 -14.86
CA ARG A 10 -14.73 -6.23 -14.18
C ARG A 10 -14.30 -6.91 -12.89
N PHE A 11 -15.18 -6.87 -11.90
CA PHE A 11 -15.11 -7.64 -10.67
C PHE A 11 -16.27 -8.63 -10.66
N ASP A 12 -15.95 -9.93 -10.69
CA ASP A 12 -16.93 -11.00 -10.71
C ASP A 12 -16.88 -11.78 -9.39
N ALA A 13 -18.01 -11.84 -8.68
CA ALA A 13 -18.16 -12.57 -7.42
C ALA A 13 -19.48 -13.34 -7.39
N ARG A 14 -19.46 -14.55 -6.82
CA ARG A 14 -20.66 -15.34 -6.53
C ARG A 14 -20.92 -15.28 -5.03
N LEU A 15 -22.14 -14.91 -4.65
CA LEU A 15 -22.59 -14.88 -3.27
C LEU A 15 -23.59 -16.01 -3.03
N SER A 16 -23.57 -16.58 -1.82
CA SER A 16 -24.70 -17.39 -1.38
C SER A 16 -25.95 -16.50 -1.26
N LYS A 17 -27.14 -17.11 -1.27
CA LYS A 17 -28.39 -16.37 -1.07
C LYS A 17 -28.38 -15.63 0.28
N GLU A 18 -27.95 -16.30 1.34
CA GLU A 18 -27.85 -15.73 2.68
C GLU A 18 -26.91 -14.52 2.74
N GLN A 19 -25.73 -14.61 2.10
CA GLN A 19 -24.80 -13.48 2.02
C GLN A 19 -25.40 -12.30 1.25
N LYS A 20 -26.07 -12.57 0.13
CA LYS A 20 -26.74 -11.54 -0.66
C LYS A 20 -27.81 -10.83 0.17
N ASP A 21 -28.70 -11.59 0.83
CA ASP A 21 -29.78 -11.03 1.63
C ASP A 21 -29.24 -10.21 2.80
N PHE A 22 -28.16 -10.69 3.45
CA PHE A 22 -27.48 -9.96 4.52
C PHE A 22 -26.86 -8.64 4.03
N PHE A 23 -26.15 -8.66 2.90
CA PHE A 23 -25.54 -7.45 2.34
C PHE A 23 -26.58 -6.47 1.80
N GLU A 24 -27.69 -6.93 1.22
CA GLU A 24 -28.78 -6.05 0.77
C GLU A 24 -29.44 -5.34 1.96
N ARG A 25 -29.64 -6.05 3.09
CA ARG A 25 -30.11 -5.44 4.32
C ARG A 25 -29.12 -4.39 4.84
N ALA A 26 -27.82 -4.69 4.85
CA ALA A 26 -26.80 -3.74 5.27
C ALA A 26 -26.74 -2.51 4.35
N ALA A 27 -26.82 -2.71 3.03
CA ALA A 27 -26.83 -1.65 2.03
C ALA A 27 -28.02 -0.70 2.24
N LEU A 28 -29.22 -1.26 2.48
CA LEU A 28 -30.43 -0.47 2.76
C LEU A 28 -30.27 0.38 4.03
N LEU A 29 -29.84 -0.25 5.12
CA LEU A 29 -29.66 0.44 6.41
C LEU A 29 -28.54 1.49 6.36
N GLY A 30 -27.50 1.24 5.59
CA GLY A 30 -26.38 2.16 5.39
C GLY A 30 -26.66 3.29 4.39
N GLY A 31 -27.84 3.33 3.76
CA GLY A 31 -28.22 4.38 2.81
C GLY A 31 -27.53 4.26 1.43
N TYR A 32 -27.05 3.08 1.06
CA TYR A 32 -26.42 2.83 -0.23
C TYR A 32 -27.46 2.71 -1.35
N ARG A 33 -27.09 3.13 -2.55
CA ARG A 33 -28.00 3.13 -3.71
C ARG A 33 -28.27 1.75 -4.28
N SER A 34 -27.33 0.81 -4.08
CA SER A 34 -27.43 -0.57 -4.53
C SER A 34 -26.46 -1.47 -3.78
N LEU A 35 -26.65 -2.79 -3.88
CA LEU A 35 -25.71 -3.78 -3.37
C LEU A 35 -24.31 -3.62 -3.96
N THR A 36 -24.21 -3.33 -5.27
CA THR A 36 -22.93 -3.11 -5.95
C THR A 36 -22.20 -1.89 -5.38
N ASP A 37 -22.93 -0.78 -5.18
CA ASP A 37 -22.39 0.45 -4.60
C ASP A 37 -21.87 0.20 -3.18
N PHE A 38 -22.64 -0.51 -2.36
CA PHE A 38 -22.23 -0.94 -1.02
C PHE A 38 -20.94 -1.76 -1.05
N VAL A 39 -20.87 -2.80 -1.88
CA VAL A 39 -19.69 -3.68 -1.95
C VAL A 39 -18.46 -2.90 -2.42
N VAL A 40 -18.57 -2.12 -3.49
CA VAL A 40 -17.42 -1.41 -4.07
C VAL A 40 -16.89 -0.34 -3.11
N LEU A 41 -17.77 0.47 -2.51
CA LEU A 41 -17.35 1.53 -1.59
C LEU A 41 -16.75 0.97 -0.32
N THR A 42 -17.39 -0.04 0.29
CA THR A 42 -16.90 -0.66 1.54
C THR A 42 -15.55 -1.35 1.33
N VAL A 43 -15.39 -2.08 0.21
CA VAL A 43 -14.12 -2.72 -0.13
C VAL A 43 -13.04 -1.67 -0.41
N GLN A 44 -13.38 -0.57 -1.09
CA GLN A 44 -12.43 0.51 -1.35
C GLN A 44 -11.95 1.18 -0.06
N GLU A 45 -12.85 1.44 0.89
CA GLU A 45 -12.49 1.98 2.21
C GLU A 45 -11.55 1.02 2.94
N LYS A 46 -11.91 -0.27 3.01
CA LYS A 46 -11.08 -1.25 3.69
C LYS A 46 -9.72 -1.44 3.03
N ALA A 47 -9.67 -1.41 1.70
CA ALA A 47 -8.42 -1.47 0.95
C ALA A 47 -7.49 -0.29 1.29
N LYS A 48 -8.03 0.94 1.40
CA LYS A 48 -7.25 2.12 1.80
C LYS A 48 -6.68 1.96 3.21
N GLU A 49 -7.47 1.44 4.15
CA GLU A 49 -7.00 1.17 5.51
C GLU A 49 -5.84 0.17 5.52
N ILE A 50 -6.00 -0.96 4.81
CA ILE A 50 -4.97 -2.01 4.74
C ILE A 50 -3.68 -1.47 4.13
N ILE A 51 -3.78 -0.77 2.99
CA ILE A 51 -2.60 -0.19 2.32
C ILE A 51 -1.92 0.81 3.25
N LYS A 52 -2.68 1.72 3.86
CA LYS A 52 -2.14 2.69 4.82
C LYS A 52 -1.43 1.98 5.97
N GLU A 53 -2.06 0.99 6.58
CA GLU A 53 -1.47 0.25 7.71
C GLU A 53 -0.17 -0.47 7.33
N LYS A 54 -0.13 -1.11 6.15
CA LYS A 54 1.01 -1.94 5.73
C LYS A 54 2.15 -1.15 5.11
N GLU A 55 1.87 -0.03 4.47
CA GLU A 55 2.88 0.80 3.77
C GLU A 55 3.33 2.01 4.60
N GLN A 56 2.78 2.23 5.79
CA GLN A 56 3.21 3.32 6.66
C GLN A 56 4.60 3.05 7.25
N ILE A 57 5.61 3.74 6.71
CA ILE A 57 7.01 3.63 7.11
C ILE A 57 7.28 4.30 8.47
N ILE A 58 6.55 5.38 8.78
CA ILE A 58 6.65 6.10 10.05
C ILE A 58 5.32 5.91 10.77
N ALA A 59 5.24 4.87 11.60
CA ALA A 59 4.01 4.45 12.27
C ALA A 59 3.89 5.01 13.68
N SER A 60 5.00 5.36 14.32
CA SER A 60 5.04 5.90 15.68
C SER A 60 5.87 7.19 15.80
N GLU A 61 5.67 7.91 16.90
CA GLU A 61 6.48 9.07 17.28
C GLU A 61 7.97 8.70 17.39
N LYS A 62 8.26 7.51 17.93
CA LYS A 62 9.62 6.97 18.02
C LYS A 62 10.24 6.75 16.64
N ASP A 63 9.47 6.20 15.68
CA ASP A 63 9.96 6.01 14.30
C ASP A 63 10.25 7.37 13.65
N SER A 64 9.40 8.37 13.92
CA SER A 64 9.58 9.73 13.41
C SER A 64 10.86 10.36 13.97
N GLU A 65 11.14 10.18 15.26
CA GLU A 65 12.36 10.68 15.89
C GLU A 65 13.61 9.98 15.33
N ILE A 66 13.57 8.65 15.16
CA ILE A 66 14.68 7.88 14.56
C ILE A 66 14.93 8.35 13.12
N PHE A 67 13.87 8.47 12.32
CA PHE A 67 13.96 8.94 10.94
C PHE A 67 14.51 10.36 10.86
N PHE A 68 13.97 11.29 11.66
CA PHE A 68 14.43 12.67 11.72
C PHE A 68 15.90 12.76 12.12
N ASN A 69 16.32 12.05 13.16
CA ASN A 69 17.72 11.98 13.56
C ASN A 69 18.61 11.39 12.45
N ALA A 70 18.15 10.35 11.76
CA ALA A 70 18.91 9.71 10.68
C ALA A 70 19.14 10.65 9.48
N ILE A 71 18.17 11.51 9.13
CA ILE A 71 18.32 12.46 8.01
C ILE A 71 19.04 13.76 8.40
N THR A 72 18.96 14.18 9.67
CA THR A 72 19.57 15.43 10.14
C THR A 72 20.98 15.25 10.68
N LYS A 73 21.29 14.08 11.25
CA LYS A 73 22.63 13.74 11.76
C LYS A 73 23.30 12.82 10.76
N VAL A 74 24.19 13.40 9.95
CA VAL A 74 25.00 12.62 9.00
C VAL A 74 25.99 11.76 9.77
N ASN A 75 25.69 10.48 9.91
CA ASN A 75 26.61 9.49 10.47
C ASN A 75 27.51 8.95 9.35
N LYS A 76 28.80 8.75 9.65
CA LYS A 76 29.70 8.09 8.71
C LYS A 76 29.27 6.63 8.50
N PRO A 77 29.37 6.08 7.28
CA PRO A 77 29.09 4.66 7.03
C PRO A 77 30.02 3.79 7.88
N ASN A 78 29.49 2.66 8.36
CA ASN A 78 30.29 1.69 9.10
C ASN A 78 31.22 0.91 8.15
N GLN A 79 32.18 0.16 8.73
CA GLN A 79 33.14 -0.62 7.94
C GLN A 79 32.46 -1.62 6.99
N ASN A 80 31.35 -2.25 7.42
CA ASN A 80 30.62 -3.21 6.58
C ASN A 80 30.04 -2.55 5.32
N LEU A 81 29.48 -1.34 5.42
CA LEU A 81 28.96 -0.58 4.27
C LEU A 81 30.08 -0.15 3.32
N VAL A 82 31.25 0.22 3.87
CA VAL A 82 32.43 0.57 3.06
C VAL A 82 32.93 -0.66 2.31
N SER A 83 33.12 -1.79 2.99
CA SER A 83 33.54 -3.04 2.35
C SER A 83 32.56 -3.52 1.27
N ALA A 84 31.25 -3.41 1.51
CA ALA A 84 30.24 -3.78 0.51
C ALA A 84 30.31 -2.91 -0.75
N LEU A 85 30.65 -1.62 -0.61
CA LEU A 85 30.88 -0.74 -1.75
C LEU A 85 32.14 -1.14 -2.53
N ASP A 86 33.22 -1.49 -1.82
CA ASP A 86 34.47 -1.96 -2.43
C ASP A 86 34.24 -3.26 -3.22
N ASP A 87 33.49 -4.21 -2.66
CA ASP A 87 33.10 -5.47 -3.31
C ASP A 87 32.28 -5.21 -4.58
N TYR A 88 31.30 -4.31 -4.52
CA TYR A 88 30.50 -3.92 -5.68
C TYR A 88 31.36 -3.29 -6.80
N ASN A 89 32.27 -2.39 -6.44
CA ASN A 89 33.18 -1.75 -7.39
C ASN A 89 34.13 -2.78 -8.03
N ALA A 90 34.63 -3.73 -7.25
CA ALA A 90 35.45 -4.83 -7.74
C ALA A 90 34.68 -5.76 -8.69
N PHE A 91 33.39 -6.02 -8.41
CA PHE A 91 32.51 -6.80 -9.28
C PHE A 91 32.28 -6.09 -10.62
N ILE A 92 31.90 -4.82 -10.60
CA ILE A 92 31.61 -4.03 -11.82
C ILE A 92 32.87 -3.84 -12.69
N SER A 93 34.03 -3.67 -12.07
CA SER A 93 35.30 -3.50 -12.80
C SER A 93 35.82 -4.79 -13.47
N LYS A 94 35.49 -5.97 -12.93
CA LYS A 94 35.78 -7.27 -13.56
C LYS A 94 34.83 -7.65 -14.70
N GLY A 95 33.69 -6.95 -14.83
CA GLY A 95 32.71 -7.14 -15.90
C GLY A 95 32.94 -6.29 -17.16
N LYS A 96 34.03 -5.52 -17.20
CA LYS A 96 34.56 -4.83 -18.39
C LYS A 96 35.83 -5.52 -18.87
#